data_AF-A0A965R0S3-F1
#
_entry.id   AF-A0A965R0S3-F1
#
_cell.length_a   1.000
_cell.length_b   1.000
_cell.length_c   1.000
_cell.angle_alpha   90.00
_cell.angle_beta   90.00
_cell.angle_gamma   90.00
#
_symmetry.space_group_name_H-M   'P 1'
#
loop_
_entity.id
_entity.type
_entity.pdbx_description
1 polymer ?
#
loop_
_entity_poly.entity_id
_entity_poly.type
_entity_poly.pdbx_seq_one_letter_code
_entity_poly.pdbx_strand_id
1 'polypeptide(L)'
;MRGHHSKALNAAQRAAGPGASQPEVDAFVDHLWLEAGLAQNSLAAYRRDLSIYAAWLDGRALHSSTEADVQRFFASQHAHTKATTANRRLTVLKRYFRWALREGAMQTDPTLKLQAAKQALRVPKTLSEFQVEALLAAPDTETPLGLRDRTMLELMYASGLRVSELVSLRSFELSMNDGVLRVMGKGSKERLVPYEKDSMLQANIHHIAPGGSSDGVIVHAGEEMGVLLRGTLELQVDQETYLLHPGDSFHFRSERPHGYRNAGTEPVEVVWVSTPPTF
;
A
#
# COMPACT_ATOMS: atom_id res chain seq x y z
N MET A 1 -5.89 24.09 28.21
CA MET A 1 -5.66 22.94 29.11
C MET A 1 -5.92 21.65 28.36
N ARG A 2 -4.87 21.04 27.78
CA ARG A 2 -4.93 19.72 27.13
C ARG A 2 -3.74 18.91 27.63
N GLY A 3 -4.03 17.78 28.26
CA GLY A 3 -3.02 16.86 28.76
C GLY A 3 -3.64 16.05 29.90
N HIS A 4 -3.51 14.72 29.82
CA HIS A 4 -3.84 13.67 30.82
C HIS A 4 -4.82 12.56 30.40
N HIS A 5 -4.92 12.18 29.12
CA HIS A 5 -5.72 11.00 28.73
C HIS A 5 -4.96 9.86 28.02
N SER A 6 -3.63 9.93 27.91
CA SER A 6 -2.83 8.89 27.23
C SER A 6 -2.31 7.77 28.17
N LYS A 7 -2.38 7.93 29.50
CA LYS A 7 -1.73 7.00 30.44
C LYS A 7 -2.59 5.82 30.91
N ALA A 8 -3.92 5.86 30.77
CA ALA A 8 -4.80 4.83 31.36
C ALA A 8 -4.94 3.54 30.54
N LEU A 9 -4.65 3.57 29.23
CA LEU A 9 -4.78 2.38 28.35
C LEU A 9 -3.59 1.41 28.43
N ASN A 10 -2.47 1.82 29.03
CA ASN A 10 -1.20 1.07 28.99
C ASN A 10 -0.98 0.16 30.22
N ALA A 11 -1.78 0.31 31.28
CA ALA A 11 -1.62 -0.46 32.52
C ALA A 11 -2.27 -1.86 32.45
N ALA A 12 -3.34 -2.02 31.68
CA ALA A 12 -4.01 -3.32 31.50
C ALA A 12 -3.27 -4.27 30.54
N GLN A 13 -2.24 -3.79 29.83
CA GLN A 13 -1.48 -4.57 28.84
C GLN A 13 -0.33 -5.40 29.42
N ARG A 14 -0.08 -5.36 30.74
CA ARG A 14 1.11 -5.98 31.36
C ARG A 14 0.86 -7.13 32.34
N ALA A 15 -0.34 -7.68 32.45
CA ALA A 15 -0.63 -8.71 33.47
C ALA A 15 -1.53 -9.85 32.99
N ALA A 16 -1.20 -10.49 31.87
CA ALA A 16 -1.71 -11.83 31.56
C ALA A 16 -0.54 -12.68 31.11
N GLY A 17 -0.29 -13.82 31.78
CA GLY A 17 0.57 -14.87 31.25
C GLY A 17 0.07 -15.35 29.87
N PRO A 18 0.78 -16.24 29.16
CA PRO A 18 0.31 -16.74 27.88
C PRO A 18 -1.01 -17.49 28.09
N GLY A 19 -2.14 -16.78 27.95
CA GLY A 19 -3.47 -17.37 27.96
C GLY A 19 -3.64 -18.28 26.74
N ALA A 20 -4.69 -19.11 26.74
CA ALA A 20 -4.95 -20.12 25.71
C ALA A 20 -4.96 -19.56 24.27
N SER A 21 -5.18 -18.26 24.11
CA SER A 21 -5.24 -17.55 22.83
C SER A 21 -3.88 -17.21 22.20
N GLN A 22 -2.79 -17.12 22.95
CA GLN A 22 -1.50 -16.68 22.37
C GLN A 22 -0.95 -17.67 21.32
N PRO A 23 -0.94 -18.99 21.57
CA PRO A 23 -0.55 -19.96 20.54
C PRO A 23 -1.41 -19.89 19.28
N GLU A 24 -2.69 -19.57 19.41
CA GLU A 24 -3.63 -19.46 18.29
C GLU A 24 -3.37 -18.21 17.43
N VAL A 25 -2.99 -17.10 18.07
CA VAL A 25 -2.53 -15.89 17.37
C VAL A 25 -1.22 -16.16 16.63
N ASP A 26 -0.27 -16.84 17.26
CA ASP A 26 1.00 -17.20 16.64
C ASP A 26 0.80 -18.07 15.40
N ALA A 27 0.05 -19.18 15.53
CA ALA A 27 -0.25 -20.08 14.43
C ALA A 27 -0.91 -19.37 13.23
N PHE A 28 -1.84 -18.46 13.49
CA PHE A 28 -2.47 -17.69 12.42
C PHE A 28 -1.50 -16.71 11.75
N VAL A 29 -0.66 -16.02 12.52
CA VAL A 29 0.32 -15.07 11.98
C VAL A 29 1.38 -15.80 11.14
N ASP A 30 1.81 -16.98 11.58
CA ASP A 30 2.75 -17.82 10.83
C ASP A 30 2.12 -18.33 9.53
N HIS A 31 0.86 -18.75 9.56
CA HIS A 31 0.10 -19.09 8.36
C HIS A 31 0.00 -17.92 7.38
N LEU A 32 -0.31 -16.71 7.87
CA LEU A 32 -0.36 -15.49 7.04
C LEU A 32 1.00 -15.15 6.40
N TRP A 33 2.08 -15.44 7.10
CA TRP A 33 3.43 -15.25 6.57
C TRP A 33 3.75 -16.27 5.48
N LEU A 34 3.49 -17.56 5.75
CA LEU A 34 3.79 -18.68 4.85
C LEU A 34 2.95 -18.69 3.57
N GLU A 35 1.62 -18.53 3.68
CA GLU A 35 0.73 -18.66 2.50
C GLU A 35 0.56 -17.36 1.72
N ALA A 36 0.51 -16.21 2.42
CA ALA A 36 0.13 -14.94 1.80
C ALA A 36 1.28 -13.96 1.64
N GLY A 37 2.50 -14.32 2.07
CA GLY A 37 3.70 -13.48 1.93
C GLY A 37 3.52 -12.06 2.49
N LEU A 38 2.68 -11.90 3.52
CA LEU A 38 2.32 -10.57 4.02
C LEU A 38 3.53 -9.85 4.62
N ALA A 39 3.65 -8.57 4.30
CA ALA A 39 4.69 -7.71 4.86
C ALA A 39 4.62 -7.68 6.40
N GLN A 40 5.77 -7.53 7.07
CA GLN A 40 5.89 -7.53 8.54
C GLN A 40 4.94 -6.55 9.23
N ASN A 41 4.73 -5.35 8.66
CA ASN A 41 3.81 -4.35 9.20
C ASN A 41 2.35 -4.83 9.17
N SER A 42 1.96 -5.58 8.14
CA SER A 42 0.63 -6.20 8.06
C SER A 42 0.51 -7.28 9.13
N LEU A 43 1.48 -8.18 9.24
CA LEU A 43 1.50 -9.24 10.26
C LEU A 43 1.42 -8.66 11.69
N ALA A 44 2.19 -7.61 11.97
CA ALA A 44 2.15 -6.90 13.25
C ALA A 44 0.79 -6.26 13.53
N ALA A 45 0.09 -5.76 12.51
CA ALA A 45 -1.26 -5.22 12.64
C ALA A 45 -2.30 -6.31 12.95
N TYR A 46 -2.23 -7.46 12.26
CA TYR A 46 -3.07 -8.63 12.55
C TYR A 46 -2.86 -9.13 13.98
N ARG A 47 -1.59 -9.36 14.36
CA ARG A 47 -1.20 -9.78 15.72
C ARG A 47 -1.76 -8.83 16.78
N ARG A 48 -1.54 -7.53 16.63
CA ARG A 48 -2.00 -6.52 17.59
C ARG A 48 -3.51 -6.57 17.81
N ASP A 49 -4.30 -6.62 16.73
CA ASP A 49 -5.76 -6.63 16.84
C ASP A 49 -6.27 -7.92 17.47
N LEU A 50 -5.69 -9.06 17.12
CA LEU A 50 -6.04 -10.35 17.73
C LEU A 50 -5.65 -10.40 19.20
N SER A 51 -4.47 -9.89 19.57
CA SER A 51 -4.05 -9.82 20.97
C SER A 51 -4.96 -8.93 21.81
N ILE A 52 -5.51 -7.84 21.25
CA ILE A 52 -6.50 -7.01 21.96
C ILE A 52 -7.79 -7.78 22.23
N TYR A 53 -8.27 -8.54 21.24
CA TYR A 53 -9.46 -9.38 21.42
C TYR A 53 -9.21 -10.54 22.39
N ALA A 54 -8.05 -11.20 22.28
CA ALA A 54 -7.62 -12.26 23.18
C ALA A 54 -7.50 -11.80 24.63
N ALA A 55 -6.97 -10.59 24.86
CA ALA A 55 -6.91 -9.99 26.19
C ALA A 55 -8.32 -9.71 26.75
N TRP A 56 -9.26 -9.29 25.90
CA TRP A 56 -10.65 -9.07 26.30
C TRP A 56 -11.40 -10.37 26.65
N LEU A 57 -11.01 -11.48 26.01
CA LEU A 57 -11.55 -12.82 26.32
C LEU A 57 -11.06 -13.40 27.66
N ASP A 58 -10.10 -12.73 28.31
CA ASP A 58 -9.63 -13.03 29.66
C ASP A 58 -9.24 -14.51 29.87
N GLY A 59 -8.31 -14.98 29.05
CA GLY A 59 -7.75 -16.33 29.15
C GLY A 59 -8.52 -17.44 28.41
N ARG A 60 -9.73 -17.15 27.92
CA ARG A 60 -10.44 -18.06 27.00
C ARG A 60 -9.77 -18.09 25.63
N ALA A 61 -9.73 -19.28 25.01
CA ALA A 61 -9.28 -19.51 23.65
C ALA A 61 -10.13 -18.73 22.61
N LEU A 62 -9.49 -18.20 21.57
CA LEU A 62 -10.16 -17.55 20.44
C LEU A 62 -11.07 -18.53 19.72
N HIS A 63 -10.70 -19.81 19.58
CA HIS A 63 -11.56 -20.83 18.96
C HIS A 63 -12.87 -21.08 19.72
N SER A 64 -12.94 -20.74 21.00
CA SER A 64 -14.17 -20.82 21.82
C SER A 64 -15.10 -19.61 21.67
N SER A 65 -14.78 -18.69 20.77
CA SER A 65 -15.55 -17.45 20.59
C SER A 65 -16.92 -17.71 20.00
N THR A 66 -17.95 -17.17 20.62
CA THR A 66 -19.33 -17.18 20.10
C THR A 66 -19.67 -15.86 19.41
N GLU A 67 -20.76 -15.84 18.63
CA GLU A 67 -21.31 -14.62 18.04
C GLU A 67 -21.53 -13.54 19.12
N ALA A 68 -22.05 -13.93 20.29
CA ALA A 68 -22.29 -13.03 21.41
C ALA A 68 -21.00 -12.45 21.99
N ASP A 69 -19.90 -13.20 22.01
CA ASP A 69 -18.61 -12.71 22.48
C ASP A 69 -18.07 -11.61 21.57
N VAL A 70 -18.12 -11.81 20.25
CA VAL A 70 -17.64 -10.80 19.30
C VAL A 70 -18.50 -9.54 19.35
N GLN A 71 -19.83 -9.69 19.47
CA GLN A 71 -20.74 -8.55 19.65
C GLN A 71 -20.45 -7.78 20.95
N ARG A 72 -20.28 -8.47 22.08
CA ARG A 72 -19.93 -7.85 23.37
C ARG A 72 -18.58 -7.15 23.32
N PHE A 73 -17.60 -7.73 22.62
CA PHE A 73 -16.31 -7.07 22.40
C PHE A 73 -16.50 -5.74 21.67
N PHE A 74 -17.16 -5.72 20.51
CA PHE A 74 -17.39 -4.47 19.77
C PHE A 74 -18.24 -3.46 20.56
N ALA A 75 -19.22 -3.92 21.32
CA ALA A 75 -20.02 -3.06 22.19
C ALA A 75 -19.16 -2.41 23.29
N SER A 76 -18.30 -3.18 23.97
CA SER A 76 -17.39 -2.66 25.00
C SER A 76 -16.36 -1.66 24.47
N GLN A 77 -16.00 -1.79 23.19
CA GLN A 77 -15.02 -0.92 22.52
C GLN A 77 -15.67 0.30 21.87
N HIS A 78 -17.00 0.34 21.75
CA HIS A 78 -17.74 1.31 20.93
C HIS A 78 -17.44 2.77 21.33
N ALA A 79 -17.46 3.06 22.63
CA ALA A 79 -17.22 4.41 23.16
C ALA A 79 -15.80 4.95 22.89
N HIS A 80 -14.85 4.06 22.63
CA HIS A 80 -13.42 4.40 22.54
C HIS A 80 -12.83 4.17 21.14
N THR A 81 -13.63 3.67 20.19
CA THR A 81 -13.14 3.19 18.89
C THR A 81 -13.86 3.88 17.75
N LYS A 82 -13.11 4.52 16.85
CA LYS A 82 -13.65 5.07 15.59
C LYS A 82 -14.15 3.93 14.68
N ALA A 83 -15.18 4.20 13.87
CA ALA A 83 -15.73 3.23 12.90
C ALA A 83 -14.65 2.58 12.01
N THR A 84 -13.64 3.34 11.56
CA THR A 84 -12.50 2.82 10.79
C THR A 84 -11.72 1.73 11.53
N THR A 85 -11.49 1.93 12.83
CA THR A 85 -10.74 1.00 13.67
C THR A 85 -11.58 -0.24 13.99
N ALA A 86 -12.89 -0.06 14.24
CA ALA A 86 -13.82 -1.17 14.42
C ALA A 86 -13.90 -2.04 13.16
N ASN A 87 -14.04 -1.43 11.98
CA ASN A 87 -14.08 -2.16 10.71
C ASN A 87 -12.79 -2.90 10.41
N ARG A 88 -11.63 -2.27 10.67
CA ARG A 88 -10.32 -2.94 10.53
C ARG A 88 -10.21 -4.16 11.45
N ARG A 89 -10.59 -4.04 12.73
CA ARG A 89 -10.64 -5.16 13.68
C ARG A 89 -11.60 -6.25 13.21
N LEU A 90 -12.77 -5.88 12.69
CA LEU A 90 -13.73 -6.85 12.15
C LEU A 90 -13.15 -7.61 10.95
N THR A 91 -12.43 -6.94 10.06
CA THR A 91 -11.72 -7.60 8.96
C THR A 91 -10.66 -8.58 9.45
N VAL A 92 -9.90 -8.20 10.49
CA VAL A 92 -8.93 -9.10 11.13
C VAL A 92 -9.61 -10.34 11.71
N LEU A 93 -10.68 -10.15 12.50
CA LEU A 93 -11.44 -11.26 13.10
C LEU A 93 -12.07 -12.17 12.03
N LYS A 94 -12.71 -11.60 10.99
CA LYS A 94 -13.27 -12.36 9.87
C LYS A 94 -12.22 -13.22 9.19
N ARG A 95 -11.01 -12.69 8.97
CA ARG A 95 -9.92 -13.45 8.35
C ARG A 95 -9.41 -14.57 9.25
N TYR A 96 -9.27 -14.30 10.55
CA TYR A 96 -8.88 -15.29 11.55
C TYR A 96 -9.89 -16.43 11.66
N PHE A 97 -11.18 -16.14 11.90
CA PHE A 97 -12.19 -17.18 12.09
C PHE A 97 -12.45 -17.99 10.83
N ARG A 98 -12.34 -17.38 9.65
CA ARG A 98 -12.36 -18.13 8.39
C ARG A 98 -11.19 -19.08 8.25
N TRP A 99 -10.00 -18.67 8.69
CA TRP A 99 -8.84 -19.56 8.74
C TRP A 99 -9.07 -20.70 9.74
N ALA A 100 -9.45 -20.40 10.97
CA ALA A 100 -9.71 -21.41 12.01
C ALA A 100 -10.79 -22.43 11.60
N LEU A 101 -11.82 -21.98 10.86
CA LEU A 101 -12.85 -22.86 10.27
C LEU A 101 -12.25 -23.81 9.22
N ARG A 102 -11.35 -23.33 8.35
CA ARG A 102 -10.67 -24.16 7.33
C ARG A 102 -9.73 -25.19 7.96
N GLU A 103 -9.05 -24.82 9.05
CA GLU A 103 -8.18 -25.73 9.82
C GLU A 103 -8.96 -26.74 10.68
N GLY A 104 -10.29 -26.67 10.72
CA GLY A 104 -11.13 -27.54 11.55
C GLY A 104 -11.04 -27.24 13.06
N ALA A 105 -10.37 -26.16 13.45
CA ALA A 105 -10.25 -25.73 14.85
C ALA A 105 -11.58 -25.18 15.41
N MET A 106 -12.53 -24.86 14.54
CA MET A 106 -13.89 -24.50 14.92
C MET A 106 -14.91 -25.00 13.90
N GLN A 107 -16.18 -25.10 14.32
CA GLN A 107 -17.28 -25.61 13.48
C GLN A 107 -18.16 -24.51 12.88
N THR A 108 -18.09 -23.29 13.40
CA THR A 108 -18.94 -22.18 12.97
C THR A 108 -18.20 -20.86 13.11
N ASP A 109 -18.25 -20.02 12.08
CA ASP A 109 -17.66 -18.68 12.11
C ASP A 109 -18.56 -17.72 12.92
N PRO A 110 -18.11 -17.17 14.07
CA PRO A 110 -18.90 -16.30 14.93
C PRO A 110 -19.12 -14.89 14.34
N THR A 111 -18.50 -14.58 13.19
CA THR A 111 -18.55 -13.26 12.57
C THR A 111 -19.52 -13.13 11.39
N LEU A 112 -20.21 -14.22 11.02
CA LEU A 112 -21.08 -14.27 9.84
C LEU A 112 -22.16 -13.19 9.82
N LYS A 113 -22.78 -12.92 10.97
CA LYS A 113 -23.87 -11.92 11.09
C LYS A 113 -23.38 -10.52 11.43
N LEU A 114 -22.07 -10.31 11.61
CA LEU A 114 -21.51 -9.01 11.97
C LEU A 114 -21.41 -8.09 10.75
N GLN A 115 -22.04 -6.93 10.88
CA GLN A 115 -22.01 -5.85 9.91
C GLN A 115 -20.90 -4.84 10.23
N ALA A 116 -20.31 -4.28 9.18
CA ALA A 116 -19.37 -3.17 9.33
C ALA A 116 -20.09 -1.94 9.87
N ALA A 117 -19.43 -1.20 10.76
CA ALA A 117 -19.91 0.08 11.23
C ALA A 117 -19.95 1.07 10.04
N LYS A 118 -21.05 1.84 9.93
CA LYS A 118 -21.17 2.88 8.90
C LYS A 118 -20.04 3.90 9.07
N GLN A 119 -19.33 4.14 7.98
CA GLN A 119 -18.24 5.11 7.93
C GLN A 119 -18.65 6.23 6.98
N ALA A 120 -18.57 7.48 7.45
CA ALA A 120 -18.73 8.63 6.56
C ALA A 120 -17.62 8.63 5.51
N LEU A 121 -17.98 8.95 4.25
CA LEU A 121 -17.01 9.09 3.18
C LEU A 121 -15.98 10.15 3.58
N ARG A 122 -14.70 9.77 3.59
CA ARG A 122 -13.60 10.70 3.81
C ARG A 122 -13.00 11.02 2.46
N VAL A 123 -13.27 12.22 1.97
CA VAL A 123 -12.57 12.77 0.82
C VAL A 123 -11.20 13.25 1.31
N PRO A 124 -10.09 12.93 0.61
CA PRO A 124 -8.79 13.53 0.89
C PRO A 124 -8.92 15.06 0.89
N LYS A 125 -8.33 15.72 1.89
CA LYS A 125 -8.22 17.17 1.88
C LYS A 125 -7.03 17.52 0.99
N THR A 126 -7.24 18.39 0.00
CA THR A 126 -6.18 18.96 -0.82
C THR A 126 -5.58 20.18 -0.12
N LEU A 127 -4.31 20.46 -0.40
CA LEU A 127 -3.68 21.72 -0.01
C LEU A 127 -3.90 22.76 -1.12
N SER A 128 -4.12 24.02 -0.75
CA SER A 128 -4.04 25.11 -1.72
C SER A 128 -2.58 25.38 -2.10
N GLU A 129 -2.35 26.04 -3.23
CA GLU A 129 -1.02 26.46 -3.68
C GLU A 129 -0.28 27.26 -2.59
N PHE A 130 -0.93 28.25 -1.99
CA PHE A 130 -0.38 29.00 -0.86
C PHE A 130 0.02 28.12 0.34
N GLN A 131 -0.78 27.08 0.66
CA GLN A 131 -0.43 26.15 1.74
C GLN A 131 0.77 25.27 1.39
N VAL A 132 0.92 24.90 0.11
CA VAL A 132 2.09 24.18 -0.39
C VAL A 132 3.34 25.06 -0.29
N GLU A 133 3.28 26.31 -0.77
CA GLU A 133 4.38 27.26 -0.68
C GLU A 133 4.82 27.48 0.77
N ALA A 134 3.85 27.72 1.66
CA ALA A 134 4.11 27.90 3.09
C ALA A 134 4.73 26.65 3.74
N LEU A 135 4.28 25.45 3.35
CA LEU A 135 4.83 24.18 3.85
C LEU A 135 6.27 23.99 3.38
N LEU A 136 6.55 24.24 2.10
CA LEU A 136 7.89 24.14 1.55
C LEU A 136 8.82 25.15 2.25
N ALA A 137 8.36 26.38 2.51
CA ALA A 137 9.15 27.45 3.14
C ALA A 137 9.34 27.33 4.66
N ALA A 138 8.68 26.37 5.32
CA ALA A 138 8.72 26.25 6.77
C ALA A 138 10.10 25.86 7.38
N PRO A 139 10.95 25.02 6.75
CA PRO A 139 12.24 24.64 7.32
C PRO A 139 13.28 25.78 7.30
N ASP A 140 14.09 25.87 8.37
CA ASP A 140 15.18 26.85 8.49
C ASP A 140 16.44 26.41 7.72
N THR A 141 16.62 26.96 6.52
CA THR A 141 17.72 26.64 5.60
C THR A 141 19.10 27.11 6.07
N GLU A 142 19.19 27.88 7.16
CA GLU A 142 20.48 28.23 7.78
C GLU A 142 21.04 27.08 8.64
N THR A 143 20.24 26.03 8.87
CA THR A 143 20.67 24.85 9.62
C THR A 143 20.81 23.62 8.71
N PRO A 144 21.78 22.72 8.97
CA PRO A 144 21.88 21.46 8.23
C PRO A 144 20.61 20.60 8.29
N LEU A 145 19.88 20.64 9.41
CA LEU A 145 18.62 19.92 9.56
C LEU A 145 17.49 20.55 8.73
N GLY A 146 17.40 21.87 8.69
CA GLY A 146 16.38 22.53 7.87
C GLY A 146 16.67 22.45 6.38
N LEU A 147 17.94 22.43 5.95
CA LEU A 147 18.30 22.08 4.56
C LEU A 147 17.82 20.67 4.20
N ARG A 148 18.09 19.68 5.06
CA ARG A 148 17.60 18.31 4.87
C ARG A 148 16.08 18.27 4.77
N ASP A 149 15.39 18.91 5.70
CA ASP A 149 13.92 18.88 5.76
C ASP A 149 13.30 19.61 4.56
N ARG A 150 13.91 20.71 4.09
CA ARG A 150 13.53 21.40 2.85
C ARG A 150 13.69 20.50 1.65
N THR A 151 14.85 19.85 1.48
CA THR A 151 15.10 18.91 0.39
C THR A 151 14.11 17.74 0.44
N MET A 152 13.84 17.19 1.62
CA MET A 152 12.87 16.11 1.81
C MET A 152 11.46 16.50 1.36
N LEU A 153 11.00 17.70 1.71
CA LEU A 153 9.68 18.19 1.30
C LEU A 153 9.60 18.48 -0.20
N GLU A 154 10.63 19.11 -0.78
CA GLU A 154 10.69 19.36 -2.22
C GLU A 154 10.72 18.06 -3.02
N LEU A 155 11.48 17.07 -2.56
CA LEU A 155 11.56 15.76 -3.20
C LEU A 155 10.19 15.08 -3.17
N MET A 156 9.51 15.05 -2.02
CA MET A 156 8.15 14.51 -1.93
C MET A 156 7.16 15.25 -2.82
N TYR A 157 7.27 16.58 -2.91
CA TYR A 157 6.40 17.39 -3.73
C TYR A 157 6.61 17.12 -5.22
N ALA A 158 7.86 17.06 -5.68
CA ALA A 158 8.20 16.85 -7.09
C ALA A 158 7.96 15.41 -7.57
N SER A 159 8.19 14.41 -6.71
CA SER A 159 8.23 12.99 -7.10
C SER A 159 7.09 12.13 -6.50
N GLY A 160 6.20 12.72 -5.70
CA GLY A 160 5.10 11.99 -5.07
C GLY A 160 5.54 10.88 -4.11
N LEU A 161 6.78 10.91 -3.63
CA LEU A 161 7.32 9.90 -2.71
C LEU A 161 6.50 9.82 -1.42
N ARG A 162 6.24 8.59 -0.97
CA ARG A 162 5.76 8.34 0.38
C ARG A 162 6.90 8.55 1.36
N VAL A 163 6.58 8.98 2.59
CA VAL A 163 7.57 9.17 3.66
C VAL A 163 8.47 7.94 3.84
N SER A 164 7.92 6.73 3.77
CA SER A 164 8.71 5.49 3.90
C SER A 164 9.72 5.29 2.78
N GLU A 165 9.37 5.71 1.56
CA GLU A 165 10.26 5.62 0.40
C GLU A 165 11.37 6.67 0.54
N LEU A 166 11.01 7.91 0.90
CA LEU A 166 11.97 8.99 1.12
C LEU A 166 13.04 8.66 2.18
N VAL A 167 12.64 8.17 3.35
CA VAL A 167 13.60 7.91 4.44
C VAL A 167 14.46 6.66 4.23
N SER A 168 14.11 5.84 3.24
CA SER A 168 14.90 4.66 2.86
C SER A 168 15.74 4.86 1.60
N LEU A 169 15.58 6.01 0.93
CA LEU A 169 16.31 6.38 -0.28
C LEU A 169 17.81 6.46 -0.01
N ARG A 170 18.59 5.84 -0.90
CA ARG A 170 20.06 5.81 -0.85
C ARG A 170 20.63 6.76 -1.89
N SER A 171 21.83 7.28 -1.63
CA SER A 171 22.48 8.25 -2.52
C SER A 171 22.69 7.75 -3.95
N PHE A 172 22.92 6.44 -4.15
CA PHE A 172 23.08 5.85 -5.49
C PHE A 172 21.77 5.64 -6.24
N GLU A 173 20.63 5.82 -5.57
CA GLU A 173 19.30 5.80 -6.20
C GLU A 173 18.91 7.17 -6.75
N LEU A 174 19.73 8.20 -6.49
CA LEU A 174 19.60 9.54 -7.02
C LEU A 174 20.61 9.75 -8.15
N SER A 175 20.15 9.86 -9.39
CA SER A 175 21.01 10.33 -10.48
C SER A 175 20.86 11.83 -10.66
N MET A 176 21.87 12.57 -10.20
CA MET A 176 21.95 14.02 -10.37
C MET A 176 22.20 14.43 -11.82
N ASN A 177 22.82 13.54 -12.61
CA ASN A 177 23.09 13.82 -14.03
C ASN A 177 21.83 13.65 -14.88
N ASP A 178 20.98 12.70 -14.50
CA ASP A 178 19.79 12.34 -15.29
C ASP A 178 18.50 12.99 -14.73
N GLY A 179 18.56 13.62 -13.55
CA GLY A 179 17.40 14.26 -12.90
C GLY A 179 16.35 13.27 -12.41
N VAL A 180 16.75 12.03 -12.11
CA VAL A 180 15.85 10.89 -11.81
C VAL A 180 16.16 10.23 -10.47
N LEU A 181 15.09 9.86 -9.76
CA LEU A 181 15.09 9.01 -8.57
C LEU A 181 14.67 7.58 -8.92
N ARG A 182 15.41 6.61 -8.43
CA ARG A 182 15.06 5.20 -8.52
C ARG A 182 14.39 4.74 -7.24
N VAL A 183 13.15 4.27 -7.34
CA VAL A 183 12.32 3.98 -6.16
C VAL A 183 11.78 2.56 -6.22
N MET A 184 11.98 1.79 -5.15
CA MET A 184 11.40 0.47 -4.99
C MET A 184 9.98 0.56 -4.43
N GLY A 185 8.99 0.23 -5.25
CA GLY A 185 7.57 0.20 -4.91
C GLY A 185 7.08 -1.15 -4.35
N LYS A 186 5.77 -1.21 -4.08
CA LYS A 186 5.09 -2.42 -3.58
C LYS A 186 5.20 -3.55 -4.62
N GLY A 187 5.62 -4.74 -4.19
CA GLY A 187 5.79 -5.91 -5.06
C GLY A 187 7.12 -5.93 -5.82
N SER A 188 8.15 -5.23 -5.31
CA SER A 188 9.49 -5.18 -5.92
C SER A 188 9.53 -4.55 -7.31
N LYS A 189 8.60 -3.64 -7.59
CA LYS A 189 8.58 -2.86 -8.85
C LYS A 189 9.47 -1.63 -8.71
N GLU A 190 10.41 -1.45 -9.62
CA GLU A 190 11.27 -0.27 -9.69
C GLU A 190 10.61 0.81 -10.55
N ARG A 191 10.61 2.07 -10.08
CA ARG A 191 10.15 3.23 -10.87
C ARG A 191 11.24 4.29 -10.93
N LEU A 192 11.34 4.97 -12.07
CA LEU A 192 12.20 6.12 -12.28
C LEU A 192 11.33 7.39 -12.18
N VAL A 193 11.58 8.21 -11.16
CA VAL A 193 10.77 9.40 -10.90
C VAL A 193 11.61 10.64 -11.14
N PRO A 194 11.30 11.44 -12.17
CA PRO A 194 11.91 12.75 -12.30
C PRO A 194 11.58 13.63 -11.09
N TYR A 195 12.53 14.43 -10.65
CA TYR A 195 12.34 15.31 -9.49
C TYR A 195 12.63 16.79 -9.77
N GLU A 196 12.95 17.12 -11.02
CA GLU A 196 13.08 18.51 -11.44
C GLU A 196 11.70 19.16 -11.59
N LYS A 197 11.62 20.42 -11.15
CA LYS A 197 10.36 21.16 -10.90
C LYS A 197 9.48 21.38 -12.14
N ASP A 198 10.01 21.13 -13.34
CA ASP A 198 9.34 21.29 -14.64
C ASP A 198 9.13 19.96 -15.40
N SER A 199 9.42 18.81 -14.78
CA SER A 199 9.34 17.53 -15.48
C SER A 199 7.89 17.04 -15.59
N MET A 200 7.29 17.23 -16.78
CA MET A 200 5.95 16.71 -17.13
C MET A 200 5.94 15.23 -17.53
N LEU A 201 7.07 14.54 -17.37
CA LEU A 201 7.33 13.20 -17.89
C LEU A 201 7.37 12.19 -16.74
N GLN A 202 6.73 11.04 -16.91
CA GLN A 202 6.88 9.88 -16.01
C GLN A 202 7.45 8.72 -16.82
N ALA A 203 8.68 8.29 -16.53
CA ALA A 203 9.32 7.16 -17.20
C ALA A 203 9.36 5.92 -16.30
N ASN A 204 8.94 4.77 -16.80
CA ASN A 204 9.00 3.49 -16.09
C ASN A 204 9.71 2.45 -16.97
N ILE A 205 10.40 1.49 -16.36
CA ILE A 205 10.81 0.26 -17.06
C ILE A 205 9.83 -0.83 -16.67
N HIS A 206 8.99 -1.27 -17.61
CA HIS A 206 8.06 -2.36 -17.34
C HIS A 206 8.75 -3.70 -17.59
N HIS A 207 8.88 -4.51 -16.54
CA HIS A 207 9.24 -5.91 -16.63
C HIS A 207 7.96 -6.75 -16.71
N ILE A 208 7.68 -7.30 -17.89
CA ILE A 208 6.44 -8.03 -18.16
C ILE A 208 6.80 -9.50 -18.38
N ALA A 209 6.42 -10.37 -17.44
CA ALA A 209 6.63 -11.81 -17.55
C ALA A 209 5.89 -12.38 -18.79
N PRO A 210 6.30 -13.55 -19.32
CA PRO A 210 5.59 -14.20 -20.40
C PRO A 210 4.09 -14.34 -20.09
N GLY A 211 3.24 -13.89 -21.01
CA GLY A 211 1.78 -13.85 -20.84
C GLY A 211 1.24 -12.72 -19.96
N GLY A 212 2.09 -11.86 -19.36
CA GLY A 212 1.66 -10.67 -18.64
C GLY A 212 1.07 -9.60 -19.57
N SER A 213 0.11 -8.83 -19.09
CA SER A 213 -0.58 -7.77 -19.85
C SER A 213 -0.95 -6.58 -18.97
N SER A 214 -1.38 -5.49 -19.59
CA SER A 214 -2.13 -4.44 -18.90
C SER A 214 -3.47 -4.98 -18.37
N ASP A 215 -4.06 -4.28 -17.39
CA ASP A 215 -5.42 -4.56 -16.88
C ASP A 215 -6.48 -4.10 -17.91
N GLY A 216 -6.46 -4.72 -19.09
CA GLY A 216 -7.32 -4.37 -20.21
C GLY A 216 -6.88 -3.10 -20.95
N VAL A 217 -7.84 -2.54 -21.68
CA VAL A 217 -7.67 -1.33 -22.50
C VAL A 217 -8.06 -0.10 -21.67
N ILE A 218 -7.18 0.90 -21.63
CA ILE A 218 -7.35 2.13 -20.84
C ILE A 218 -7.40 3.37 -21.75
N VAL A 219 -7.94 4.46 -21.22
CA VAL A 219 -8.01 5.78 -21.86
C VAL A 219 -7.73 6.84 -20.80
N HIS A 220 -6.80 7.74 -21.05
CA HIS A 220 -6.53 8.88 -20.17
C HIS A 220 -5.98 10.07 -20.95
N ALA A 221 -5.94 11.25 -20.34
CA ALA A 221 -5.34 12.42 -20.96
C ALA A 221 -3.82 12.23 -21.09
N GLY A 222 -3.24 12.67 -22.21
CA GLY A 222 -1.79 12.72 -22.37
C GLY A 222 -1.24 12.07 -23.64
N GLU A 223 0.07 11.82 -23.62
CA GLU A 223 0.81 11.06 -24.62
C GLU A 223 1.62 9.96 -23.93
N GLU A 224 1.81 8.85 -24.65
CA GLU A 224 2.69 7.78 -24.23
C GLU A 224 3.71 7.51 -25.32
N MET A 225 4.95 7.23 -24.91
CA MET A 225 6.04 6.87 -25.79
C MET A 225 6.93 5.85 -25.11
N GLY A 226 7.63 5.03 -25.90
CA GLY A 226 8.52 4.05 -25.32
C GLY A 226 9.41 3.37 -26.33
N VAL A 227 10.37 2.60 -25.81
CA VAL A 227 11.28 1.77 -26.59
C VAL A 227 11.38 0.39 -25.95
N LEU A 228 11.25 -0.64 -26.78
CA LEU A 228 11.40 -2.02 -26.33
C LEU A 228 12.89 -2.36 -26.19
N LEU A 229 13.32 -2.73 -24.99
CA LEU A 229 14.70 -3.11 -24.72
C LEU A 229 14.94 -4.62 -24.90
N ARG A 230 13.93 -5.44 -24.57
CA ARG A 230 14.00 -6.90 -24.64
C ARG A 230 12.62 -7.54 -24.83
N GLY A 231 12.59 -8.70 -25.48
CA GLY A 231 11.39 -9.54 -25.65
C GLY A 231 10.51 -9.11 -26.82
N THR A 232 9.28 -9.61 -26.86
CA THR A 232 8.29 -9.26 -27.89
C THR A 232 7.03 -8.74 -27.23
N LEU A 233 6.67 -7.49 -27.52
CA LEU A 233 5.51 -6.83 -26.93
C LEU A 233 4.43 -6.61 -27.99
N GLU A 234 3.22 -7.06 -27.70
CA GLU A 234 2.02 -6.71 -28.45
C GLU A 234 1.44 -5.43 -27.83
N LEU A 235 1.40 -4.35 -28.60
CA LEU A 235 0.82 -3.06 -28.24
C LEU A 235 -0.46 -2.86 -29.03
N GLN A 236 -1.59 -2.70 -28.34
CA GLN A 236 -2.87 -2.37 -28.93
C GLN A 236 -3.12 -0.87 -28.77
N VAL A 237 -3.45 -0.19 -29.87
CA VAL A 237 -3.90 1.22 -29.88
C VAL A 237 -5.10 1.33 -30.83
N ASP A 238 -6.23 1.82 -30.32
CA ASP A 238 -7.55 1.73 -30.95
C ASP A 238 -7.91 0.28 -31.30
N GLN A 239 -8.20 0.00 -32.58
CA GLN A 239 -8.51 -1.32 -33.11
C GLN A 239 -7.29 -1.99 -33.77
N GLU A 240 -6.14 -1.32 -33.77
CA GLU A 240 -4.91 -1.78 -34.39
C GLU A 240 -4.00 -2.46 -33.36
N THR A 241 -3.29 -3.49 -33.80
CA THR A 241 -2.33 -4.24 -32.97
C THR A 241 -0.96 -4.20 -33.62
N TYR A 242 0.04 -3.78 -32.84
CA TYR A 242 1.42 -3.65 -33.26
C TYR A 242 2.28 -4.64 -32.48
N LEU A 243 3.09 -5.42 -33.19
CA LEU A 243 4.06 -6.32 -32.58
C LEU A 243 5.43 -5.65 -32.59
N LEU A 244 5.96 -5.36 -31.41
CA LEU A 244 7.22 -4.66 -31.21
C LEU A 244 8.34 -5.63 -30.85
N HIS A 245 9.53 -5.36 -31.38
CA HIS A 245 10.79 -6.08 -31.15
C HIS A 245 11.85 -5.15 -30.52
N PRO A 246 12.93 -5.71 -29.92
CA PRO A 246 13.94 -4.89 -29.27
C PRO A 246 14.55 -3.85 -30.22
N GLY A 247 14.57 -2.59 -29.80
CA GLY A 247 14.95 -1.44 -30.61
C GLY A 247 13.79 -0.68 -31.22
N ASP A 248 12.59 -1.27 -31.30
CA ASP A 248 11.40 -0.57 -31.79
C ASP A 248 10.91 0.45 -30.77
N SER A 249 10.51 1.61 -31.28
CA SER A 249 9.90 2.69 -30.51
C SER A 249 8.43 2.87 -30.87
N PHE A 250 7.62 3.30 -29.92
CA PHE A 250 6.23 3.69 -30.14
C PHE A 250 5.94 5.07 -29.57
N HIS A 251 4.93 5.73 -30.11
CA HIS A 251 4.38 6.98 -29.61
C HIS A 251 2.90 7.08 -30.00
N PHE A 252 2.03 7.41 -29.05
CA PHE A 252 0.62 7.66 -29.31
C PHE A 252 0.01 8.58 -28.25
N ARG A 253 -1.10 9.24 -28.63
CA ARG A 253 -1.92 9.99 -27.69
C ARG A 253 -2.71 9.05 -26.79
N SER A 254 -2.63 9.24 -25.47
CA SER A 254 -3.25 8.39 -24.45
C SER A 254 -4.78 8.44 -24.45
N GLU A 255 -5.38 9.42 -25.13
CA GLU A 255 -6.84 9.49 -25.30
C GLU A 255 -7.37 8.40 -26.24
N ARG A 256 -6.47 7.72 -26.95
CA ARG A 256 -6.77 6.55 -27.78
C ARG A 256 -6.82 5.31 -26.87
N PRO A 257 -7.88 4.49 -26.92
CA PRO A 257 -7.93 3.23 -26.17
C PRO A 257 -6.69 2.37 -26.44
N HIS A 258 -5.92 2.05 -25.40
CA HIS A 258 -4.66 1.32 -25.56
C HIS A 258 -4.42 0.28 -24.46
N GLY A 259 -3.60 -0.72 -24.77
CA GLY A 259 -3.21 -1.80 -23.85
C GLY A 259 -2.01 -2.56 -24.40
N TYR A 260 -1.39 -3.40 -23.56
CA TYR A 260 -0.23 -4.18 -23.99
C TYR A 260 -0.25 -5.60 -23.44
N ARG A 261 0.47 -6.50 -24.11
CA ARG A 261 0.66 -7.89 -23.68
C ARG A 261 2.04 -8.39 -24.11
N ASN A 262 2.70 -9.14 -23.24
CA ASN A 262 3.85 -9.93 -23.64
C ASN A 262 3.37 -11.14 -24.46
N ALA A 263 3.58 -11.08 -25.77
CA ALA A 263 3.20 -12.13 -26.72
C ALA A 263 4.31 -13.19 -26.92
N GLY A 264 5.50 -12.96 -26.35
CA GLY A 264 6.64 -13.86 -26.43
C GLY A 264 6.70 -14.90 -25.31
N THR A 265 7.70 -15.77 -25.41
CA THR A 265 8.06 -16.77 -24.38
C THR A 265 9.14 -16.26 -23.41
N GLU A 266 9.75 -15.12 -23.69
CA GLU A 266 10.74 -14.46 -22.84
C GLU A 266 10.16 -13.24 -22.11
N PRO A 267 10.73 -12.83 -20.95
CA PRO A 267 10.36 -11.58 -20.31
C PRO A 267 10.59 -10.37 -21.22
N VAL A 268 9.65 -9.44 -21.20
CA VAL A 268 9.77 -8.14 -21.88
C VAL A 268 10.33 -7.11 -20.91
N GLU A 269 11.23 -6.26 -21.42
CA GLU A 269 11.67 -5.02 -20.79
C GLU A 269 11.39 -3.87 -21.75
N VAL A 270 10.57 -2.91 -21.32
CA VAL A 270 10.21 -1.73 -22.13
C VAL A 270 10.36 -0.47 -21.30
N VAL A 271 11.03 0.55 -21.85
CA VAL A 271 10.99 1.90 -21.29
C VAL A 271 9.69 2.52 -21.77
N TRP A 272 8.87 2.99 -20.83
CA TRP A 272 7.55 3.55 -21.08
C TRP A 272 7.45 4.92 -20.40
N VAL A 273 7.16 5.95 -21.18
CA VAL A 273 7.09 7.33 -20.74
C VAL A 273 5.69 7.87 -20.98
N SER A 274 5.06 8.48 -19.98
CA SER A 274 3.76 9.15 -20.09
C SER A 274 3.83 10.65 -19.77
N THR A 275 3.00 11.45 -20.44
CA THR A 275 2.84 12.90 -20.25
C THR A 275 1.37 13.31 -20.28
N PRO A 276 0.76 13.88 -19.22
CA PRO A 276 1.32 14.05 -17.88
C PRO A 276 1.42 12.70 -17.15
N PRO A 277 2.09 12.65 -15.98
CA PRO A 277 2.15 11.44 -15.15
C PRO A 277 0.73 10.91 -14.85
N THR A 278 0.51 9.62 -15.07
CA THR A 278 -0.82 8.98 -15.01
C THR A 278 -1.08 8.20 -13.73
N PHE A 279 -0.15 8.29 -12.76
CA PHE A 279 -0.26 7.72 -11.41
C PHE A 279 0.32 8.63 -10.32
#